data_AF-A0A8J5JNZ2-F1
#
_entry.id   AF-A0A8J5JNZ2-F1
#
_cell.length_a   1.000
_cell.length_b   1.000
_cell.length_c   1.000
_cell.angle_alpha   90.00
_cell.angle_beta   90.00
_cell.angle_gamma   90.00
#
_symmetry.space_group_name_H-M   'P 1'
#
loop_
_entity.id
_entity.type
_entity.pdbx_description
1 polymer ?
#
loop_
_entity_poly.entity_id
_entity_poly.type
_entity_poly.pdbx_seq_one_letter_code
_entity_poly.pdbx_strand_id
1 'polypeptide(L)'
;MVVCFCGAAHNTRVGYSFDKEEVHHPPALSLASLKSILQEHKSPSFSLTHKVGWSVYKQAMEWIRVQSICLQHLREGIDIAQEALDRLFGEETHRNWTIATVCLGVNVAEAVANRMVGLGVSVTEEWESLIWTIVSLIRKWSPDFAGRTRHSQCLIFWVLCMFTNPGMCSNVYMRLEMLRLVQMWPDKWLSDRYVGITTAIGVLTTTRYLKADDLIGNDLQVGLANPLTRVMGSLASYGHMAPFAKNALTQVKSLRLGQDTHFLAHLVELANEQAKMTQKGYLEGYIGVMPTLDSFEDVLYLLKMLVAKPPFMEAFGSPGMAQVAAAAFVSVTSSLLAVGPQLMNNAMIGFTYLVFYNDIMYRSLAGQRSPNSVFLLLRRDHRQELSVMNKIASDVGCPFFDLPRLYLEGPCGERTESCPEKFLDSVTQAVMEAPVLLHSSKMVVDESTLIHLLLTSPSDPFTRCPLDPDTYSRLPDLQDDIVAWRKDARVHQDISNSGQANNTVGKAIDGTSNDTVRTDVDPPLDDIVNDSGSNSGRSSGRGDSSSESQ
;
A
#
# COMPACT_ATOMS: atom_id res chain seq x y z
N MET A 1 9.30 -26.61 -6.36
CA MET A 1 10.26 -26.93 -5.27
C MET A 1 10.00 -26.02 -4.09
N VAL A 2 8.89 -26.26 -3.39
CA VAL A 2 8.70 -25.76 -2.03
C VAL A 2 9.29 -26.86 -1.16
N VAL A 3 10.51 -26.67 -0.69
CA VAL A 3 11.10 -27.58 0.29
C VAL A 3 10.28 -27.35 1.56
N CYS A 4 9.43 -28.33 1.89
CA CYS A 4 8.86 -28.47 3.23
C CYS A 4 10.01 -28.58 4.23
N PHE A 5 10.48 -27.44 4.73
CA PHE A 5 11.12 -27.35 6.04
C PHE A 5 10.02 -27.35 7.12
N CYS A 6 9.13 -28.34 7.08
CA CYS A 6 8.65 -28.92 8.34
C CYS A 6 9.77 -29.84 8.81
N GLY A 7 10.86 -29.22 9.27
CA GLY A 7 11.85 -29.92 10.04
C GLY A 7 11.13 -30.52 11.23
N ALA A 8 11.19 -31.84 11.35
CA ALA A 8 11.11 -32.49 12.64
C ALA A 8 11.89 -31.60 13.61
N ALA A 9 11.20 -31.10 14.63
CA ALA A 9 11.83 -30.54 15.80
C ALA A 9 12.58 -31.67 16.50
N HIS A 10 13.67 -32.13 15.88
CA HIS A 10 14.75 -32.69 16.64
C HIS A 10 15.15 -31.57 17.58
N ASN A 11 15.00 -31.89 18.85
CA ASN A 11 15.37 -31.12 20.01
C ASN A 11 16.91 -30.95 20.07
N THR A 12 17.55 -30.59 18.95
CA THR A 12 18.86 -29.97 18.95
C THR A 12 18.66 -28.60 19.56
N ARG A 13 18.75 -28.56 20.90
CA ARG A 13 19.23 -27.39 21.63
C ARG A 13 20.46 -26.91 20.87
N VAL A 14 20.29 -25.95 19.96
CA VAL A 14 21.39 -25.09 19.56
C VAL A 14 21.72 -24.33 20.84
N GLY A 15 22.66 -24.88 21.59
CA GLY A 15 23.17 -24.29 22.81
C GLY A 15 23.88 -23.01 22.45
N TYR A 16 23.12 -21.92 22.31
CA TYR A 16 23.66 -20.60 22.59
C TYR A 16 23.97 -20.60 24.09
N SER A 17 25.20 -20.97 24.42
CA SER A 17 25.80 -20.70 25.73
C SER A 17 25.87 -19.18 25.87
N PHE A 18 24.80 -18.58 26.35
CA PHE A 18 24.92 -17.29 27.02
C PHE A 18 25.64 -17.59 28.33
N ASP A 19 26.93 -17.30 28.39
CA ASP A 19 27.68 -17.33 29.64
C ASP A 19 26.97 -16.40 30.63
N LYS A 20 26.28 -17.01 31.59
CA LYS A 20 25.59 -16.33 32.69
C LYS A 20 26.63 -15.82 33.68
N GLU A 21 27.03 -14.56 33.54
CA GLU A 21 27.34 -13.75 34.72
C GLU A 21 26.03 -13.12 35.22
N GLU A 22 25.23 -13.90 35.96
CA GLU A 22 24.05 -13.40 36.68
C GLU A 22 24.50 -12.73 37.98
N VAL A 23 24.81 -11.43 37.91
CA VAL A 23 24.73 -10.55 39.09
C VAL A 23 23.51 -9.64 38.89
N HIS A 24 22.32 -10.19 39.09
CA HIS A 24 21.09 -9.41 39.16
C HIS A 24 20.89 -8.91 40.58
N HIS A 25 21.40 -7.71 40.89
CA HIS A 25 20.90 -6.99 42.04
C HIS A 25 19.43 -6.63 41.77
N PRO A 26 18.49 -6.95 42.68
CA PRO A 26 17.13 -6.45 42.57
C PRO A 26 17.18 -4.92 42.51
N PRO A 27 16.24 -4.25 41.80
CA PRO A 27 16.22 -2.81 41.76
C PRO A 27 16.09 -2.26 43.19
N ALA A 28 16.77 -1.13 43.47
CA ALA A 28 16.98 -0.63 44.82
C ALA A 28 15.68 -0.33 45.61
N LEU A 29 14.54 -0.15 44.93
CA LEU A 29 13.24 0.09 45.53
C LEU A 29 12.21 -0.94 45.06
N SER A 30 11.33 -1.39 45.96
CA SER A 30 10.18 -2.24 45.62
C SER A 30 9.14 -1.50 44.77
N LEU A 31 8.32 -2.22 44.00
CA LEU A 31 7.17 -1.64 43.27
C LEU A 31 6.22 -0.88 44.21
N ALA A 32 5.99 -1.41 45.43
CA ALA A 32 5.20 -0.74 46.46
C ALA A 32 5.82 0.61 46.88
N SER A 33 7.14 0.68 47.02
CA SER A 33 7.86 1.92 47.32
C SER A 33 7.74 2.93 46.18
N LEU A 34 7.90 2.50 44.93
CA LEU A 34 7.72 3.38 43.76
C LEU A 34 6.29 3.94 43.67
N LYS A 35 5.30 3.09 43.95
CA LYS A 35 3.90 3.50 44.02
C LYS A 35 3.63 4.48 45.17
N SER A 36 4.24 4.29 46.34
CA SER A 36 4.15 5.23 47.46
C SER A 36 4.72 6.60 47.08
N ILE A 37 5.89 6.64 46.43
CA ILE A 37 6.51 7.89 45.96
C ILE A 37 5.56 8.63 44.99
N LEU A 38 4.93 7.92 44.05
CA LEU A 38 3.90 8.52 43.19
C LEU A 38 2.69 8.99 44.02
N GLN A 39 2.22 8.23 45.00
CA GLN A 39 1.06 8.63 45.82
C GLN A 39 1.32 9.85 46.69
N GLU A 40 2.49 9.96 47.31
CA GLU A 40 2.88 11.10 48.17
C GLU A 40 2.91 12.42 47.39
N HIS A 41 3.19 12.37 46.09
CA HIS A 41 3.21 13.51 45.20
C HIS A 41 1.91 13.71 44.39
N LYS A 42 0.76 13.21 44.87
CA LYS A 42 -0.56 13.44 44.21
C LYS A 42 -1.14 14.84 44.43
N SER A 43 -0.63 15.62 45.38
CA SER A 43 -1.18 16.95 45.65
C SER A 43 -0.94 17.90 44.48
N PRO A 44 -1.98 18.57 43.93
CA PRO A 44 -1.86 19.46 42.77
C PRO A 44 -0.96 20.69 43.02
N SER A 45 -0.62 20.95 44.29
CA SER A 45 0.32 22.00 44.69
C SER A 45 1.80 21.62 44.56
N PHE A 46 2.12 20.33 44.38
CA PHE A 46 3.48 19.84 44.20
C PHE A 46 3.61 19.22 42.81
N SER A 47 4.18 19.97 41.86
CA SER A 47 4.69 19.33 40.65
C SER A 47 5.75 18.32 41.09
N LEU A 48 5.56 17.05 40.71
CA LEU A 48 6.58 16.03 40.88
C LEU A 48 7.86 16.61 40.28
N THR A 49 8.90 16.82 41.09
CA THR A 49 10.11 17.43 40.53
C THR A 49 10.57 16.55 39.37
N HIS A 50 10.87 17.15 38.23
CA HIS A 50 11.23 16.42 37.00
C HIS A 50 12.29 15.33 37.27
N LYS A 51 13.19 15.56 38.24
CA LYS A 51 14.18 14.57 38.73
C LYS A 51 13.55 13.33 39.38
N VAL A 52 12.55 13.49 40.25
CA VAL A 52 11.87 12.38 40.93
C VAL A 52 11.08 11.53 39.93
N GLY A 53 10.32 12.16 39.02
CA GLY A 53 9.57 11.42 38.00
C GLY A 53 10.47 10.58 37.09
N TRP A 54 11.58 11.13 36.62
CA TRP A 54 12.56 10.38 35.82
C TRP A 54 13.22 9.26 36.62
N SER A 55 13.44 9.44 37.93
CA SER A 55 13.98 8.40 38.79
C SER A 55 12.99 7.24 38.96
N VAL A 56 11.71 7.53 39.22
CA VAL A 56 10.65 6.51 39.31
C VAL A 56 10.52 5.75 37.98
N TYR A 57 10.45 6.47 36.86
CA TYR A 57 10.38 5.86 35.53
C TYR A 57 11.59 4.94 35.26
N LYS A 58 12.81 5.41 35.50
CA LYS A 58 14.02 4.59 35.29
C LYS A 58 14.01 3.33 36.15
N GLN A 59 13.61 3.44 37.42
CA GLN A 59 13.55 2.28 38.30
C GLN A 59 12.47 1.28 37.88
N ALA A 60 11.30 1.76 37.45
CA ALA A 60 10.25 0.90 36.89
C ALA A 60 10.74 0.19 35.61
N MET A 61 11.51 0.87 34.77
CA MET A 61 12.12 0.28 33.57
C MET A 61 13.16 -0.79 33.90
N GLU A 62 13.99 -0.59 34.92
CA GLU A 62 14.90 -1.63 35.39
C GLU A 62 14.15 -2.84 35.95
N TRP A 63 13.04 -2.62 36.68
CA TRP A 63 12.12 -3.71 37.08
C TRP A 63 11.60 -4.47 35.86
N ILE A 64 11.02 -3.79 34.87
CA ILE A 64 10.46 -4.43 33.66
C ILE A 64 11.48 -5.35 32.97
N ARG A 65 12.76 -4.98 32.95
CA ARG A 65 13.84 -5.75 32.31
C ARG A 65 14.24 -7.03 33.04
N VAL A 66 13.98 -7.16 34.34
CA VAL A 66 14.36 -8.37 35.09
C VAL A 66 13.51 -9.55 34.58
N GLN A 67 14.17 -10.61 34.11
CA GLN A 67 13.52 -11.74 33.43
C GLN A 67 12.69 -12.64 34.36
N SER A 68 13.02 -12.68 35.66
CA SER A 68 12.42 -13.58 36.65
C SER A 68 11.08 -13.12 37.24
N ILE A 69 10.56 -11.97 36.80
CA ILE A 69 9.36 -11.37 37.38
C ILE A 69 8.10 -12.04 36.79
N CYS A 70 7.10 -12.31 37.63
CA CYS A 70 5.80 -12.83 37.17
C CYS A 70 5.03 -11.79 36.31
N LEU A 71 4.03 -12.25 35.55
CA LEU A 71 3.26 -11.39 34.66
C LEU A 71 2.56 -10.21 35.38
N GLN A 72 2.07 -10.44 36.61
CA GLN A 72 1.41 -9.43 37.43
C GLN A 72 2.33 -8.25 37.77
N HIS A 73 3.53 -8.54 38.27
CA HIS A 73 4.52 -7.50 38.58
C HIS A 73 5.03 -6.78 37.33
N LEU A 74 5.05 -7.45 36.16
CA LEU A 74 5.36 -6.78 34.89
C LEU A 74 4.29 -5.72 34.55
N ARG A 75 3.00 -6.05 34.73
CA ARG A 75 1.89 -5.10 34.56
C ARG A 75 2.00 -3.92 35.52
N GLU A 76 2.23 -4.20 36.80
CA GLU A 76 2.42 -3.14 37.81
C GLU A 76 3.60 -2.23 37.49
N GLY A 77 4.71 -2.78 36.98
CA GLY A 77 5.85 -1.99 36.51
C GLY A 77 5.48 -1.07 35.34
N ILE A 78 4.67 -1.55 34.40
CA ILE A 78 4.17 -0.76 33.25
C ILE A 78 3.27 0.37 33.74
N ASP A 79 2.32 0.08 34.62
CA ASP A 79 1.39 1.07 35.16
C ASP A 79 2.14 2.19 35.91
N ILE A 80 3.13 1.82 36.74
CA ILE A 80 3.99 2.79 37.44
C ILE A 80 4.79 3.63 36.45
N ALA A 81 5.33 3.01 35.39
CA ALA A 81 6.08 3.73 34.37
C ALA A 81 5.19 4.71 33.59
N GLN A 82 3.98 4.29 33.19
CA GLN A 82 2.99 5.15 32.53
C GLN A 82 2.58 6.32 33.43
N GLU A 83 2.21 6.06 34.68
CA GLU A 83 1.82 7.11 35.64
C GLU A 83 2.97 8.12 35.87
N ALA A 84 4.22 7.66 35.90
CA ALA A 84 5.38 8.54 35.98
C ALA A 84 5.53 9.41 34.71
N LEU A 85 5.30 8.86 33.51
CA LEU A 85 5.35 9.61 32.26
C LEU A 85 4.24 10.67 32.17
N ASP A 86 3.01 10.31 32.54
CA ASP A 86 1.87 11.22 32.53
C ASP A 86 2.12 12.44 33.43
N ARG A 87 2.73 12.22 34.60
CA ARG A 87 3.11 13.29 35.53
C ARG A 87 4.31 14.12 35.09
N LEU A 88 5.25 13.53 34.35
CA LEU A 88 6.46 14.22 33.90
C LEU A 88 6.18 15.24 32.80
N PHE A 89 5.26 14.93 31.89
CA PHE A 89 5.09 15.69 30.65
C PHE A 89 3.84 16.59 30.65
N GLY A 90 2.84 16.31 31.49
CA GLY A 90 1.59 17.09 31.52
C GLY A 90 0.88 17.14 30.16
N GLU A 91 -0.16 17.98 30.03
CA GLU A 91 -0.92 18.11 28.77
C GLU A 91 -0.12 18.86 27.67
N GLU A 92 0.81 19.74 28.04
CA GLU A 92 1.46 20.67 27.10
C GLU A 92 2.60 20.06 26.26
N THR A 93 3.21 18.94 26.68
CA THR A 93 4.38 18.36 25.97
C THR A 93 4.09 17.05 25.23
N HIS A 94 2.98 17.03 24.47
CA HIS A 94 2.46 15.85 23.76
C HIS A 94 3.53 15.08 22.96
N ARG A 95 4.49 15.77 22.32
CA ARG A 95 5.56 15.11 21.53
C ARG A 95 6.52 14.30 22.39
N ASN A 96 7.05 14.86 23.48
CA ASN A 96 8.03 14.17 24.31
C ASN A 96 7.37 13.01 25.09
N TRP A 97 6.13 13.23 25.55
CA TRP A 97 5.31 12.18 26.13
C TRP A 97 5.10 11.01 25.16
N THR A 98 4.77 11.30 23.89
CA THR A 98 4.58 10.27 22.87
C THR A 98 5.86 9.46 22.64
N ILE A 99 7.02 10.14 22.52
CA ILE A 99 8.32 9.47 22.37
C ILE A 99 8.60 8.56 23.57
N ALA A 100 8.40 9.05 24.79
CA ALA A 100 8.68 8.27 25.99
C ALA A 100 7.75 7.06 26.13
N THR A 101 6.46 7.22 25.78
CA THR A 101 5.44 6.16 25.78
C THR A 101 5.75 5.07 24.75
N VAL A 102 6.16 5.46 23.54
CA VAL A 102 6.63 4.54 22.51
C VAL A 102 7.88 3.78 22.98
N CYS A 103 8.84 4.48 23.58
CA CYS A 103 10.04 3.85 24.15
C CYS A 103 9.69 2.84 25.25
N LEU A 104 8.74 3.17 26.14
CA LEU A 104 8.22 2.25 27.14
C LEU A 104 7.63 1.01 26.46
N GLY A 105 6.74 1.18 25.47
CA GLY A 105 6.15 0.08 24.71
C GLY A 105 7.18 -0.87 24.10
N VAL A 106 8.22 -0.35 23.46
CA VAL A 106 9.29 -1.18 22.88
C VAL A 106 10.10 -1.91 23.95
N ASN A 107 10.44 -1.26 25.07
CA ASN A 107 11.18 -1.93 26.14
C ASN A 107 10.35 -3.02 26.82
N VAL A 108 9.03 -2.83 26.93
CA VAL A 108 8.13 -3.87 27.42
C VAL A 108 8.07 -5.03 26.42
N ALA A 109 7.93 -4.75 25.13
CA ALA A 109 7.98 -5.78 24.08
C ALA A 109 9.30 -6.58 24.13
N GLU A 110 10.42 -5.89 24.34
CA GLU A 110 11.74 -6.49 24.51
C GLU A 110 11.81 -7.41 25.74
N ALA A 111 11.28 -6.96 26.88
CA ALA A 111 11.18 -7.79 28.08
C ALA A 111 10.30 -9.04 27.87
N VAL A 112 9.17 -8.89 27.19
CA VAL A 112 8.27 -10.00 26.83
C VAL A 112 8.95 -10.98 25.89
N ALA A 113 9.60 -10.50 24.83
CA ALA A 113 10.31 -11.33 23.87
C ALA A 113 11.39 -12.19 24.54
N ASN A 114 12.21 -11.60 25.42
CA ASN A 114 13.26 -12.34 26.14
C ASN A 114 12.69 -13.45 27.04
N ARG A 115 11.49 -13.26 27.61
CA ARG A 115 10.82 -14.29 28.42
C ARG A 115 10.18 -15.37 27.56
N MET A 116 9.49 -14.99 26.50
CA MET A 116 8.71 -15.95 25.68
C MET A 116 9.60 -16.83 24.81
N VAL A 117 10.69 -16.30 24.24
CA VAL A 117 11.60 -17.08 23.38
C VAL A 117 12.24 -18.25 24.15
N GLY A 118 12.54 -18.06 25.43
CA GLY A 118 13.10 -19.14 26.27
C GLY A 118 12.09 -20.21 26.68
N LEU A 119 10.80 -19.91 26.65
CA LEU A 119 9.74 -20.79 27.15
C LEU A 119 9.09 -21.65 26.06
N GLY A 120 9.14 -21.21 24.79
CA GLY A 120 8.43 -21.90 23.70
C GLY A 120 6.91 -21.96 23.91
N VAL A 121 6.37 -21.02 24.70
CA VAL A 121 4.97 -20.99 25.13
C VAL A 121 4.13 -20.22 24.13
N SER A 122 2.96 -20.77 23.79
CA SER A 122 1.94 -20.05 23.02
C SER A 122 1.37 -18.89 23.84
N VAL A 123 0.95 -17.83 23.18
CA VAL A 123 0.31 -16.69 23.84
C VAL A 123 -1.01 -17.15 24.47
N THR A 124 -1.10 -17.07 25.79
CA THR A 124 -2.34 -17.28 26.55
C THR A 124 -3.12 -15.97 26.67
N GLU A 125 -4.38 -16.02 27.09
CA GLU A 125 -5.24 -14.83 27.28
C GLU A 125 -4.57 -13.74 28.14
N GLU A 126 -3.82 -14.15 29.18
CA GLU A 126 -3.11 -13.20 30.04
C GLU A 126 -1.98 -12.47 29.30
N TRP A 127 -1.27 -13.16 28.41
CA TRP A 127 -0.25 -12.55 27.55
C TRP A 127 -0.88 -11.67 26.46
N GLU A 128 -2.03 -12.06 25.92
CA GLU A 128 -2.75 -11.24 24.92
C GLU A 128 -3.05 -9.84 25.47
N SER A 129 -3.61 -9.74 26.67
CA SER A 129 -3.90 -8.44 27.30
C SER A 129 -2.64 -7.58 27.50
N LEU A 130 -1.50 -8.20 27.81
CA LEU A 130 -0.23 -7.48 27.91
C LEU A 130 0.26 -7.00 26.54
N ILE A 131 0.13 -7.83 25.49
CA ILE A 131 0.52 -7.48 24.13
C ILE A 131 -0.35 -6.33 23.60
N TRP A 132 -1.66 -6.32 23.90
CA TRP A 132 -2.51 -5.18 23.60
C TRP A 132 -2.06 -3.90 24.32
N THR A 133 -1.56 -4.03 25.55
CA THR A 133 -0.96 -2.89 26.28
C THR A 133 0.27 -2.38 25.54
N ILE A 134 1.16 -3.26 25.07
CA ILE A 134 2.32 -2.90 24.24
C ILE A 134 1.89 -2.18 22.97
N VAL A 135 0.92 -2.74 22.23
CA VAL A 135 0.39 -2.16 20.99
C VAL A 135 -0.19 -0.76 21.25
N SER A 136 -0.93 -0.59 22.35
CA SER A 136 -1.48 0.72 22.74
C SER A 136 -0.42 1.77 23.04
N LEU A 137 0.71 1.36 23.63
CA LEU A 137 1.85 2.22 23.94
C LEU A 137 2.58 2.70 22.68
N ILE A 138 2.70 1.84 21.66
CA ILE A 138 3.42 2.17 20.41
C ILE A 138 2.52 2.75 19.32
N ARG A 139 1.20 2.82 19.53
CA ARG A 139 0.22 3.18 18.48
C ARG A 139 0.46 4.54 17.82
N LYS A 140 1.00 5.51 18.58
CA LYS A 140 1.30 6.88 18.11
C LYS A 140 2.71 7.03 17.55
N TRP A 141 3.38 5.94 17.17
CA TRP A 141 4.72 6.01 16.59
C TRP A 141 4.72 6.79 15.27
N SER A 142 5.78 7.58 15.05
CA SER A 142 6.05 8.35 13.84
C SER A 142 7.51 8.16 13.42
N PRO A 143 7.86 8.24 12.12
CA PRO A 143 9.23 8.12 11.64
C PRO A 143 10.18 9.14 12.24
N ASP A 144 9.67 10.29 12.70
CA ASP A 144 10.43 11.29 13.44
C ASP A 144 11.07 10.76 14.74
N PHE A 145 10.63 9.59 15.20
CA PHE A 145 11.15 8.92 16.38
C PHE A 145 12.16 7.82 16.04
N ALA A 146 12.46 7.60 14.75
CA ALA A 146 13.43 6.63 14.30
C ALA A 146 14.80 6.85 14.98
N GLY A 147 15.46 5.75 15.35
CA GLY A 147 16.75 5.77 16.05
C GLY A 147 16.70 5.99 17.56
N ARG A 148 15.53 6.30 18.15
CA ARG A 148 15.39 6.42 19.61
C ARG A 148 15.10 5.09 20.31
N THR A 149 14.59 4.11 19.56
CA THR A 149 14.29 2.77 20.05
C THR A 149 15.41 1.80 19.69
N ARG A 150 15.73 0.89 20.60
CA ARG A 150 16.66 -0.22 20.36
C ARG A 150 15.84 -1.49 20.25
N HIS A 151 16.14 -2.29 19.24
CA HIS A 151 15.47 -3.56 18.97
C HIS A 151 16.53 -4.66 19.01
N SER A 152 16.41 -5.62 19.92
CA SER A 152 17.30 -6.78 19.94
C SER A 152 16.91 -7.81 18.89
N GLN A 153 17.81 -8.77 18.66
CA GLN A 153 17.51 -9.96 17.87
C GLN A 153 16.36 -10.79 18.47
N CYS A 154 16.28 -10.89 19.81
CA CYS A 154 15.21 -11.61 20.49
C CYS A 154 13.84 -11.01 20.20
N LEU A 155 13.72 -9.68 20.26
CA LEU A 155 12.48 -8.97 19.93
C LEU A 155 12.06 -9.21 18.48
N ILE A 156 13.00 -9.10 17.54
CA ILE A 156 12.72 -9.31 16.12
C ILE A 156 12.26 -10.74 15.87
N PHE A 157 12.98 -11.73 16.40
CA PHE A 157 12.62 -13.13 16.26
C PHE A 157 11.24 -13.41 16.87
N TRP A 158 10.96 -12.90 18.06
CA TRP A 158 9.66 -13.04 18.72
C TRP A 158 8.53 -12.45 17.87
N VAL A 159 8.70 -11.23 17.34
CA VAL A 159 7.73 -10.60 16.44
C VAL A 159 7.54 -11.43 15.16
N LEU A 160 8.61 -11.93 14.54
CA LEU A 160 8.49 -12.79 13.35
C LEU A 160 7.72 -14.07 13.66
N CYS A 161 7.96 -14.71 14.81
CA CYS A 161 7.23 -15.90 15.22
C CYS A 161 5.75 -15.59 15.49
N MET A 162 5.45 -14.50 16.20
CA MET A 162 4.08 -14.02 16.41
C MET A 162 3.37 -13.81 15.08
N PHE A 163 4.06 -13.20 14.11
CA PHE A 163 3.50 -12.82 12.83
C PHE A 163 3.24 -14.02 11.91
N THR A 164 4.15 -15.00 11.88
CA THR A 164 4.12 -16.12 10.93
C THR A 164 3.56 -17.42 11.48
N ASN A 165 3.52 -17.62 12.81
CA ASN A 165 3.11 -18.89 13.42
C ASN A 165 1.74 -18.77 14.13
N PRO A 166 0.65 -19.28 13.51
CA PRO A 166 -0.67 -19.31 14.15
C PRO A 166 -0.72 -20.11 15.44
N GLY A 167 0.19 -21.09 15.63
CA GLY A 167 0.29 -21.87 16.86
C GLY A 167 0.89 -21.09 18.02
N MET A 168 1.68 -20.05 17.75
CA MET A 168 2.19 -19.15 18.78
C MET A 168 1.13 -18.12 19.17
N CYS A 169 0.41 -17.58 18.19
CA CYS A 169 -0.66 -16.61 18.39
C CYS A 169 -1.86 -16.94 17.50
N SER A 170 -2.90 -17.50 18.10
CA SER A 170 -4.14 -17.84 17.39
C SER A 170 -4.95 -16.59 17.02
N ASN A 171 -4.84 -15.52 17.82
CA ASN A 171 -5.53 -14.25 17.57
C ASN A 171 -4.94 -13.52 16.36
N VAL A 172 -5.68 -13.54 15.25
CA VAL A 172 -5.23 -12.96 13.97
C VAL A 172 -5.05 -11.45 14.04
N TYR A 173 -5.93 -10.73 14.73
CA TYR A 173 -5.83 -9.27 14.86
C TYR A 173 -4.57 -8.87 15.63
N MET A 174 -4.23 -9.61 16.67
CA MET A 174 -3.00 -9.34 17.42
C MET A 174 -1.75 -9.61 16.57
N ARG A 175 -1.79 -10.61 15.67
CA ARG A 175 -0.72 -10.81 14.68
C ARG A 175 -0.60 -9.62 13.72
N LEU A 176 -1.72 -9.11 13.23
CA LEU A 176 -1.75 -7.93 12.36
C LEU A 176 -1.15 -6.69 13.06
N GLU A 177 -1.47 -6.49 14.33
CA GLU A 177 -0.94 -5.39 15.14
C GLU A 177 0.59 -5.45 15.35
N MET A 178 1.22 -6.61 15.13
CA MET A 178 2.68 -6.71 15.13
C MET A 178 3.33 -5.89 14.00
N LEU A 179 2.59 -5.52 12.95
CA LEU A 179 3.03 -4.57 11.92
C LEU A 179 3.52 -3.25 12.53
N ARG A 180 2.94 -2.82 13.66
CA ARG A 180 3.38 -1.60 14.35
C ARG A 180 4.77 -1.71 14.94
N LEU A 181 5.21 -2.90 15.35
CA LEU A 181 6.59 -3.11 15.79
C LEU A 181 7.53 -3.23 14.58
N VAL A 182 7.07 -3.89 13.51
CA VAL A 182 7.86 -4.06 12.27
C VAL A 182 8.16 -2.71 11.61
N GLN A 183 7.19 -1.80 11.53
CA GLN A 183 7.42 -0.46 10.94
C GLN A 183 8.49 0.36 11.68
N MET A 184 8.77 0.02 12.95
CA MET A 184 9.76 0.72 13.78
C MET A 184 11.17 0.17 13.58
N TRP A 185 11.32 -0.95 12.88
CA TRP A 185 12.62 -1.58 12.71
C TRP A 185 13.54 -0.72 11.85
N PRO A 186 14.80 -0.56 12.27
CA PRO A 186 15.83 0.00 11.39
C PRO A 186 15.92 -0.77 10.07
N ASP A 187 16.12 -0.04 8.98
CA ASP A 187 16.30 -0.54 7.61
C ASP A 187 17.20 -1.77 7.50
N LYS A 188 18.30 -1.82 8.29
CA LYS A 188 19.23 -2.96 8.32
C LYS A 188 18.53 -4.31 8.56
N TRP A 189 17.46 -4.34 9.35
CA TRP A 189 16.74 -5.57 9.66
C TRP A 189 15.81 -5.97 8.52
N LEU A 190 15.08 -5.02 7.93
CA LEU A 190 14.21 -5.30 6.80
C LEU A 190 15.00 -5.58 5.51
N SER A 191 16.25 -5.12 5.41
CA SER A 191 17.17 -5.47 4.32
C SER A 191 17.80 -6.86 4.46
N ASP A 192 17.77 -7.45 5.67
CA ASP A 192 18.22 -8.82 5.87
C ASP A 192 17.27 -9.77 5.15
N ARG A 193 17.83 -10.66 4.33
CA ARG A 193 17.04 -11.53 3.46
C ARG A 193 16.11 -12.45 4.23
N TYR A 194 16.55 -13.00 5.36
CA TYR A 194 15.73 -13.94 6.13
C TYR A 194 14.60 -13.18 6.84
N VAL A 195 14.92 -12.09 7.54
CA VAL A 195 13.94 -11.26 8.24
C VAL A 195 12.93 -10.66 7.25
N GLY A 196 13.41 -10.09 6.15
CA GLY A 196 12.57 -9.47 5.11
C GLY A 196 11.60 -10.45 4.47
N ILE A 197 12.07 -11.64 4.03
CA ILE A 197 11.18 -12.66 3.44
C ILE A 197 10.19 -13.20 4.48
N THR A 198 10.64 -13.47 5.70
CA THR A 198 9.75 -13.98 6.77
C THR A 198 8.68 -12.95 7.12
N THR A 199 9.05 -11.67 7.18
CA THR A 199 8.10 -10.57 7.37
C THR A 199 7.10 -10.52 6.21
N ALA A 200 7.55 -10.62 4.96
CA ALA A 200 6.67 -10.65 3.80
C ALA A 200 5.64 -11.79 3.87
N ILE A 201 6.07 -13.00 4.23
CA ILE A 201 5.18 -14.17 4.46
C ILE A 201 4.15 -13.86 5.56
N GLY A 202 4.59 -13.26 6.66
CA GLY A 202 3.69 -12.84 7.73
C GLY A 202 2.65 -11.83 7.24
N VAL A 203 3.05 -10.83 6.44
CA VAL A 203 2.12 -9.87 5.82
C VAL A 203 1.11 -10.63 4.96
N LEU A 204 1.57 -11.44 4.01
CA LEU A 204 0.72 -12.22 3.10
C LEU A 204 -0.32 -13.09 3.82
N THR A 205 0.10 -13.77 4.88
CA THR A 205 -0.75 -14.73 5.60
C THR A 205 -1.74 -14.06 6.56
N THR A 206 -1.43 -12.86 7.04
CA THR A 206 -2.27 -12.13 8.00
C THR A 206 -3.23 -11.16 7.33
N THR A 207 -2.81 -10.46 6.27
CA THR A 207 -3.64 -9.44 5.60
C THR A 207 -4.90 -9.99 4.94
N ARG A 208 -4.95 -11.29 4.61
CA ARG A 208 -6.17 -11.95 4.10
C ARG A 208 -7.37 -11.86 5.05
N TYR A 209 -7.11 -11.49 6.31
CA TYR A 209 -8.14 -11.31 7.34
C TYR A 209 -8.44 -9.84 7.64
N LEU A 210 -7.69 -8.90 7.04
CA LEU A 210 -7.95 -7.47 7.19
C LEU A 210 -9.26 -7.10 6.51
N LYS A 211 -10.03 -6.29 7.21
CA LYS A 211 -11.22 -5.59 6.73
C LYS A 211 -10.92 -4.10 6.61
N ALA A 212 -11.73 -3.38 5.83
CA ALA A 212 -11.52 -1.95 5.62
C ALA A 212 -11.59 -1.15 6.94
N ASP A 213 -12.43 -1.57 7.89
CA ASP A 213 -12.51 -0.99 9.24
C ASP A 213 -11.16 -1.05 9.98
N ASP A 214 -10.38 -2.13 9.80
CA ASP A 214 -9.07 -2.31 10.44
C ASP A 214 -8.03 -1.32 9.88
N LEU A 215 -8.22 -0.85 8.64
CA LEU A 215 -7.30 0.08 7.99
C LEU A 215 -7.51 1.53 8.42
N ILE A 216 -8.77 1.96 8.59
CA ILE A 216 -9.11 3.33 9.03
C ILE A 216 -8.86 3.48 10.52
N GLY A 217 -9.21 2.45 11.29
CA GLY A 217 -9.31 2.56 12.73
C GLY A 217 -10.63 3.20 13.18
N ASN A 218 -10.80 3.31 14.49
CA ASN A 218 -11.93 3.95 15.15
C ASN A 218 -11.42 4.82 16.30
N ASP A 219 -12.32 5.46 17.06
CA ASP A 219 -11.93 6.33 18.18
C ASP A 219 -11.03 5.64 19.23
N LEU A 220 -11.06 4.30 19.28
CA LEU A 220 -10.27 3.50 20.22
C LEU A 220 -8.99 2.92 19.58
N GLN A 221 -8.97 2.70 18.28
CA GLN A 221 -7.91 2.01 17.54
C GLN A 221 -7.39 2.86 16.39
N VAL A 222 -6.07 3.10 16.37
CA VAL A 222 -5.41 3.72 15.21
C VAL A 222 -5.47 2.74 14.04
N GLY A 223 -5.74 3.21 12.82
CA GLY A 223 -5.75 2.34 11.65
C GLY A 223 -4.43 1.60 11.39
N LEU A 224 -4.51 0.49 10.66
CA LEU A 224 -3.36 -0.30 10.20
C LEU A 224 -2.88 0.08 8.80
N ALA A 225 -3.53 1.02 8.11
CA ALA A 225 -3.15 1.44 6.77
C ALA A 225 -1.69 1.93 6.71
N ASN A 226 -1.31 2.88 7.57
CA ASN A 226 0.04 3.43 7.60
C ASN A 226 1.14 2.41 7.96
N PRO A 227 1.01 1.58 9.01
CA PRO A 227 1.97 0.50 9.26
C PRO A 227 2.10 -0.48 8.08
N LEU A 228 0.97 -0.88 7.49
CA LEU A 228 0.95 -1.82 6.37
C LEU A 228 1.68 -1.24 5.14
N THR A 229 1.33 -0.02 4.74
CA THR A 229 1.91 0.63 3.56
C THR A 229 3.42 0.86 3.71
N ARG A 230 3.88 1.25 4.90
CA ARG A 230 5.29 1.45 5.19
C ARG A 230 6.07 0.15 5.15
N VAL A 231 5.60 -0.88 5.88
CA VAL A 231 6.28 -2.19 5.91
C VAL A 231 6.33 -2.78 4.51
N MET A 232 5.22 -2.78 3.77
CA MET A 232 5.19 -3.25 2.38
C MET A 232 6.11 -2.44 1.47
N GLY A 233 6.14 -1.12 1.62
CA GLY A 233 7.03 -0.23 0.87
C GLY A 233 8.50 -0.56 1.10
N SER A 234 8.92 -0.75 2.36
CA SER A 234 10.28 -1.15 2.70
C SER A 234 10.62 -2.54 2.14
N LEU A 235 9.75 -3.54 2.33
CA LEU A 235 9.93 -4.89 1.80
C LEU A 235 10.02 -4.92 0.26
N ALA A 236 9.23 -4.10 -0.43
CA ALA A 236 9.29 -3.96 -1.88
C ALA A 236 10.61 -3.31 -2.32
N SER A 237 11.06 -2.27 -1.63
CA SER A 237 12.32 -1.56 -1.93
C SER A 237 13.56 -2.46 -1.81
N TYR A 238 13.56 -3.41 -0.86
CA TYR A 238 14.61 -4.42 -0.71
C TYR A 238 14.39 -5.68 -1.57
N GLY A 239 13.36 -5.71 -2.41
CA GLY A 239 13.08 -6.81 -3.33
C GLY A 239 12.51 -8.08 -2.67
N HIS A 240 12.16 -8.05 -1.38
CA HIS A 240 11.58 -9.19 -0.68
C HIS A 240 10.16 -9.54 -1.16
N MET A 241 9.46 -8.58 -1.77
CA MET A 241 8.15 -8.82 -2.37
C MET A 241 8.20 -9.41 -3.79
N ALA A 242 9.37 -9.42 -4.44
CA ALA A 242 9.50 -9.83 -5.83
C ALA A 242 9.12 -11.31 -6.09
N PRO A 243 9.49 -12.27 -5.23
CA PRO A 243 9.06 -13.66 -5.41
C PRO A 243 7.55 -13.82 -5.43
N PHE A 244 6.83 -13.10 -4.57
CA PHE A 244 5.36 -13.19 -4.46
C PHE A 244 4.67 -12.56 -5.66
N ALA A 245 5.13 -11.39 -6.12
CA ALA A 245 4.61 -10.78 -7.34
C ALA A 245 4.83 -11.69 -8.57
N LYS A 246 6.01 -12.32 -8.68
CA LYS A 246 6.30 -13.27 -9.77
C LYS A 246 5.43 -14.53 -9.68
N ASN A 247 5.17 -15.02 -8.46
CA ASN A 247 4.33 -16.19 -8.24
C ASN A 247 2.86 -15.88 -8.57
N ALA A 248 2.35 -14.72 -8.15
CA ALA A 248 1.03 -14.22 -8.54
C ALA A 248 0.89 -14.07 -10.06
N LEU A 249 1.89 -13.51 -10.75
CA LEU A 249 1.90 -13.44 -12.22
C LEU A 249 1.84 -14.83 -12.86
N THR A 250 2.58 -15.80 -12.31
CA THR A 250 2.57 -17.19 -12.82
C THR A 250 1.21 -17.87 -12.57
N GLN A 251 0.60 -17.63 -11.41
CA GLN A 251 -0.74 -18.10 -11.03
C GLN A 251 -1.81 -17.55 -11.97
N VAL A 252 -1.78 -16.24 -12.27
CA VAL A 252 -2.72 -15.62 -13.22
C VAL A 252 -2.52 -16.18 -14.63
N LYS A 253 -1.29 -16.26 -15.13
CA LYS A 253 -1.01 -16.84 -16.47
C LYS A 253 -1.49 -18.28 -16.60
N SER A 254 -1.45 -19.06 -15.52
CA SER A 254 -1.94 -20.45 -15.52
C SER A 254 -3.43 -20.58 -15.20
N LEU A 255 -4.16 -19.49 -14.92
CA LEU A 255 -5.53 -19.49 -14.39
C LEU A 255 -5.69 -20.36 -13.13
N ARG A 256 -4.63 -20.48 -12.33
CA ARG A 256 -4.65 -21.18 -11.05
C ARG A 256 -4.36 -20.16 -9.98
N LEU A 257 -5.41 -19.41 -9.60
CA LEU A 257 -5.27 -18.35 -8.60
C LEU A 257 -4.87 -18.98 -7.27
N GLY A 258 -3.70 -18.58 -6.78
CA GLY A 258 -3.19 -19.01 -5.49
C GLY A 258 -3.27 -17.88 -4.46
N GLN A 259 -2.70 -18.14 -3.28
CA GLN A 259 -2.73 -17.18 -2.17
C GLN A 259 -2.10 -15.83 -2.52
N ASP A 260 -1.05 -15.81 -3.35
CA ASP A 260 -0.35 -14.57 -3.70
C ASP A 260 -1.23 -13.67 -4.58
N THR A 261 -1.95 -14.24 -5.56
CA THR A 261 -2.88 -13.47 -6.38
C THR A 261 -4.05 -12.94 -5.56
N HIS A 262 -4.67 -13.81 -4.73
CA HIS A 262 -5.75 -13.39 -3.84
C HIS A 262 -5.30 -12.27 -2.90
N PHE A 263 -4.09 -12.36 -2.34
CA PHE A 263 -3.53 -11.31 -1.51
C PHE A 263 -3.44 -9.96 -2.24
N LEU A 264 -2.91 -9.93 -3.46
CA LEU A 264 -2.74 -8.68 -4.21
C LEU A 264 -4.09 -8.06 -4.59
N ALA A 265 -5.04 -8.88 -5.05
CA ALA A 265 -6.39 -8.44 -5.35
C ALA A 265 -7.10 -7.91 -4.11
N HIS A 266 -7.04 -8.67 -3.00
CA HIS A 266 -7.62 -8.30 -1.71
C HIS A 266 -7.11 -6.95 -1.23
N LEU A 267 -5.80 -6.66 -1.34
CA LEU A 267 -5.26 -5.36 -0.93
C LEU A 267 -5.77 -4.19 -1.77
N VAL A 268 -5.99 -4.40 -3.07
CA VAL A 268 -6.57 -3.36 -3.95
C VAL A 268 -8.05 -3.14 -3.64
N GLU A 269 -8.80 -4.21 -3.40
CA GLU A 269 -10.20 -4.14 -2.96
C GLU A 269 -10.33 -3.47 -1.59
N LEU A 270 -9.45 -3.81 -0.66
CA LEU A 270 -9.39 -3.22 0.68
C LEU A 270 -9.10 -1.72 0.61
N ALA A 271 -8.21 -1.28 -0.27
CA ALA A 271 -7.94 0.15 -0.52
C ALA A 271 -9.18 0.88 -1.06
N ASN A 272 -9.92 0.23 -1.95
CA ASN A 272 -11.18 0.74 -2.49
C ASN A 272 -12.27 0.86 -1.40
N GLU A 273 -12.48 -0.20 -0.62
CA GLU A 273 -13.43 -0.20 0.50
C GLU A 273 -13.07 0.86 1.54
N GLN A 274 -11.79 0.98 1.89
CA GLN A 274 -11.29 2.02 2.79
C GLN A 274 -11.66 3.42 2.27
N ALA A 275 -11.42 3.73 0.99
CA ALA A 275 -11.78 5.03 0.43
C ALA A 275 -13.29 5.33 0.52
N LYS A 276 -14.14 4.33 0.26
CA LYS A 276 -15.60 4.47 0.38
C LYS A 276 -16.03 4.70 1.83
N MET A 277 -15.45 3.96 2.77
CA MET A 277 -15.72 4.13 4.20
C MET A 277 -15.24 5.49 4.71
N THR A 278 -14.06 5.94 4.28
CA THR A 278 -13.53 7.27 4.62
C THR A 278 -14.40 8.39 4.06
N GLN A 279 -14.83 8.28 2.79
CA GLN A 279 -15.80 9.20 2.19
C GLN A 279 -17.10 9.23 3.01
N LYS A 280 -17.69 8.08 3.27
CA LYS A 280 -18.95 7.97 4.02
C LYS A 280 -18.81 8.54 5.43
N GLY A 281 -17.79 8.13 6.18
CA GLY A 281 -17.54 8.58 7.54
C GLY A 281 -17.27 10.08 7.63
N TYR A 282 -16.63 10.68 6.63
CA TYR A 282 -16.47 12.13 6.55
C TYR A 282 -17.78 12.85 6.26
N LEU A 283 -18.55 12.39 5.26
CA LEU A 283 -19.84 12.99 4.91
C LEU A 283 -20.89 12.88 6.03
N GLU A 284 -20.81 11.82 6.83
CA GLU A 284 -21.67 11.61 8.01
C GLU A 284 -21.13 12.31 9.29
N GLY A 285 -19.92 12.88 9.24
CA GLY A 285 -19.32 13.64 10.34
C GLY A 285 -18.65 12.80 11.44
N TYR A 286 -18.45 11.50 11.24
CA TYR A 286 -17.75 10.61 12.18
C TYR A 286 -16.23 10.69 12.07
N ILE A 287 -15.70 11.07 10.89
CA ILE A 287 -14.27 11.20 10.65
C ILE A 287 -13.94 12.68 10.44
N GLY A 288 -12.96 13.20 11.19
CA GLY A 288 -12.49 14.57 11.05
C GLY A 288 -11.66 14.82 9.78
N VAL A 289 -11.45 16.09 9.44
CA VAL A 289 -10.74 16.52 8.22
C VAL A 289 -9.33 15.90 8.09
N MET A 290 -8.51 15.94 9.14
CA MET A 290 -7.13 15.43 9.07
C MET A 290 -7.09 13.90 8.94
N PRO A 291 -7.80 13.10 9.76
CA PRO A 291 -7.90 11.66 9.55
C PRO A 291 -8.43 11.26 8.17
N THR A 292 -9.36 12.03 7.59
CA THR A 292 -9.83 11.83 6.21
C THR A 292 -8.70 12.01 5.19
N LEU A 293 -7.91 13.08 5.31
CA LEU A 293 -6.77 13.33 4.42
C LEU A 293 -5.71 12.23 4.55
N ASP A 294 -5.32 11.90 5.78
CA ASP A 294 -4.33 10.85 6.07
C ASP A 294 -4.79 9.49 5.52
N SER A 295 -6.08 9.16 5.70
CA SER A 295 -6.63 7.91 5.19
C SER A 295 -6.63 7.86 3.66
N PHE A 296 -6.95 8.96 2.96
CA PHE A 296 -6.85 8.98 1.49
C PHE A 296 -5.40 8.92 1.03
N GLU A 297 -4.46 9.58 1.73
CA GLU A 297 -3.03 9.48 1.43
C GLU A 297 -2.55 8.03 1.52
N ASP A 298 -2.88 7.32 2.60
CA ASP A 298 -2.51 5.92 2.79
C ASP A 298 -3.11 5.02 1.68
N VAL A 299 -4.38 5.23 1.31
CA VAL A 299 -5.03 4.49 0.21
C VAL A 299 -4.32 4.72 -1.13
N LEU A 300 -4.07 5.98 -1.49
CA LEU A 300 -3.41 6.31 -2.75
C LEU A 300 -1.97 5.77 -2.76
N TYR A 301 -1.27 5.83 -1.63
CA TYR A 301 0.07 5.26 -1.50
C TYR A 301 0.07 3.74 -1.66
N LEU A 302 -0.90 3.03 -1.05
CA LEU A 302 -1.09 1.60 -1.19
C LEU A 302 -1.31 1.22 -2.66
N LEU A 303 -2.23 1.90 -3.35
CA LEU A 303 -2.52 1.68 -4.77
C LEU A 303 -1.29 1.97 -5.66
N LYS A 304 -0.57 3.06 -5.41
CA LYS A 304 0.67 3.39 -6.14
C LYS A 304 1.70 2.27 -6.01
N MET A 305 1.88 1.76 -4.79
CA MET A 305 2.85 0.71 -4.52
C MET A 305 2.47 -0.61 -5.21
N LEU A 306 1.18 -0.97 -5.23
CA LEU A 306 0.70 -2.20 -5.86
C LEU A 306 0.68 -2.13 -7.40
N VAL A 307 0.27 -1.00 -7.97
CA VAL A 307 -0.06 -0.96 -9.41
C VAL A 307 0.97 -0.20 -10.24
N ALA A 308 1.66 0.78 -9.65
CA ALA A 308 2.57 1.65 -10.38
C ALA A 308 4.06 1.41 -10.04
N LYS A 309 4.39 0.50 -9.12
CA LYS A 309 5.77 0.20 -8.74
C LYS A 309 6.11 -1.29 -8.93
N PRO A 310 7.34 -1.61 -9.39
CA PRO A 310 7.87 -2.96 -9.26
C PRO A 310 7.94 -3.37 -7.79
N PRO A 311 7.79 -4.67 -7.47
CA PRO A 311 7.60 -5.77 -8.41
C PRO A 311 6.13 -6.06 -8.77
N PHE A 312 5.17 -5.44 -8.09
CA PHE A 312 3.74 -5.78 -8.21
C PHE A 312 3.12 -5.37 -9.54
N MET A 313 3.62 -4.28 -10.14
CA MET A 313 3.18 -3.79 -11.45
C MET A 313 3.08 -4.90 -12.52
N GLU A 314 3.98 -5.89 -12.51
CA GLU A 314 3.94 -6.98 -13.50
C GLU A 314 2.72 -7.90 -13.31
N ALA A 315 2.32 -8.19 -12.07
CA ALA A 315 1.15 -9.00 -11.78
C ALA A 315 -0.14 -8.31 -12.25
N PHE A 316 -0.21 -6.98 -12.07
CA PHE A 316 -1.29 -6.13 -12.57
C PHE A 316 -1.23 -5.82 -14.07
N GLY A 317 -0.27 -6.40 -14.80
CA GLY A 317 -0.25 -6.37 -16.28
C GLY A 317 -1.09 -7.47 -16.92
N SER A 318 -1.78 -8.29 -16.13
CA SER A 318 -2.72 -9.31 -16.60
C SER A 318 -4.15 -8.75 -16.62
N PRO A 319 -5.00 -9.08 -17.63
CA PRO A 319 -6.30 -8.44 -17.82
C PRO A 319 -7.19 -8.42 -16.56
N GLY A 320 -7.35 -9.55 -15.86
CA GLY A 320 -8.20 -9.63 -14.67
C GLY A 320 -7.69 -8.81 -13.48
N MET A 321 -6.40 -8.91 -13.16
CA MET A 321 -5.81 -8.09 -12.10
C MET A 321 -5.85 -6.61 -12.47
N ALA A 322 -5.60 -6.29 -13.74
CA ALA A 322 -5.63 -4.93 -14.24
C ALA A 322 -7.03 -4.31 -14.12
N GLN A 323 -8.09 -5.11 -14.36
CA GLN A 323 -9.48 -4.67 -14.22
C GLN A 323 -9.83 -4.37 -12.76
N VAL A 324 -9.46 -5.24 -11.82
CA VAL A 324 -9.63 -5.02 -10.37
C VAL A 324 -8.95 -3.71 -9.96
N ALA A 325 -7.71 -3.49 -10.42
CA ALA A 325 -6.99 -2.24 -10.17
C ALA A 325 -7.67 -1.02 -10.81
N ALA A 326 -8.09 -1.10 -12.08
CA ALA A 326 -8.74 0.01 -12.77
C ALA A 326 -10.04 0.44 -12.07
N ALA A 327 -10.89 -0.53 -11.71
CA ALA A 327 -12.12 -0.27 -10.98
C ALA A 327 -11.86 0.36 -9.60
N ALA A 328 -10.85 -0.14 -8.87
CA ALA A 328 -10.44 0.46 -7.61
C ALA A 328 -9.94 1.91 -7.77
N PHE A 329 -9.11 2.20 -8.78
CA PHE A 329 -8.63 3.56 -9.04
C PHE A 329 -9.75 4.56 -9.30
N VAL A 330 -10.72 4.18 -10.13
CA VAL A 330 -11.89 5.02 -10.47
C VAL A 330 -12.71 5.25 -9.22
N SER A 331 -13.01 4.19 -8.47
CA SER A 331 -13.80 4.28 -7.25
C SER A 331 -13.11 5.14 -6.18
N VAL A 332 -11.82 4.93 -5.91
CA VAL A 332 -11.05 5.77 -4.97
C VAL A 332 -11.03 7.23 -5.39
N THR A 333 -10.82 7.50 -6.68
CA THR A 333 -10.82 8.88 -7.22
C THR A 333 -12.20 9.53 -7.06
N SER A 334 -13.27 8.78 -7.34
CA SER A 334 -14.65 9.23 -7.12
C SER A 334 -14.88 9.59 -5.65
N SER A 335 -14.48 8.70 -4.74
CA SER A 335 -14.63 8.88 -3.29
C SER A 335 -13.90 10.13 -2.79
N LEU A 336 -12.66 10.35 -3.27
CA LEU A 336 -11.87 11.53 -2.95
C LEU A 336 -12.54 12.81 -3.47
N LEU A 337 -12.97 12.84 -4.73
CA LEU A 337 -13.59 14.03 -5.31
C LEU A 337 -14.94 14.37 -4.69
N ALA A 338 -15.70 13.36 -4.24
CA ALA A 338 -16.99 13.55 -3.60
C ALA A 338 -16.90 14.31 -2.27
N VAL A 339 -15.80 14.16 -1.52
CA VAL A 339 -15.55 14.96 -0.30
C VAL A 339 -14.88 16.31 -0.59
N GLY A 340 -14.46 16.53 -1.83
CA GLY A 340 -13.67 17.69 -2.27
C GLY A 340 -14.26 19.05 -1.91
N PRO A 341 -15.54 19.35 -2.18
CA PRO A 341 -16.11 20.67 -1.87
C PRO A 341 -16.00 21.06 -0.38
N GLN A 342 -16.18 20.09 0.52
CA GLN A 342 -16.08 20.34 1.97
C GLN A 342 -14.60 20.42 2.41
N LEU A 343 -13.73 19.55 1.90
CA LEU A 343 -12.31 19.58 2.21
C LEU A 343 -11.63 20.84 1.68
N MET A 344 -12.05 21.39 0.53
CA MET A 344 -11.53 22.66 0.01
C MET A 344 -11.75 23.83 0.97
N ASN A 345 -12.89 23.86 1.66
CA ASN A 345 -13.18 24.92 2.62
C ASN A 345 -12.36 24.79 3.92
N ASN A 346 -12.09 23.55 4.35
CA ASN A 346 -11.48 23.27 5.66
C ASN A 346 -9.96 23.03 5.60
N ALA A 347 -9.47 22.46 4.50
CA ALA A 347 -8.08 22.01 4.33
C ALA A 347 -7.66 21.96 2.84
N MET A 348 -7.83 23.09 2.15
CA MET A 348 -7.51 23.26 0.71
C MET A 348 -6.17 22.64 0.31
N ILE A 349 -5.08 22.97 1.02
CA ILE A 349 -3.72 22.52 0.68
C ILE A 349 -3.61 20.99 0.68
N GLY A 350 -4.17 20.33 1.71
CA GLY A 350 -4.15 18.87 1.83
C GLY A 350 -4.96 18.20 0.73
N PHE A 351 -6.15 18.71 0.42
CA PHE A 351 -6.96 18.18 -0.67
C PHE A 351 -6.29 18.35 -2.04
N THR A 352 -5.77 19.55 -2.35
CA THR A 352 -5.04 19.80 -3.60
C THR A 352 -3.83 18.88 -3.73
N TYR A 353 -3.11 18.62 -2.63
CA TYR A 353 -2.01 17.65 -2.61
C TYR A 353 -2.47 16.25 -3.00
N LEU A 354 -3.59 15.76 -2.45
CA LEU A 354 -4.13 14.44 -2.78
C LEU A 354 -4.59 14.32 -4.23
N VAL A 355 -5.26 15.34 -4.77
CA VAL A 355 -5.66 15.37 -6.19
C VAL A 355 -4.42 15.34 -7.09
N PHE A 356 -3.41 16.15 -6.78
CA PHE A 356 -2.15 16.15 -7.51
C PHE A 356 -1.40 14.81 -7.41
N TYR A 357 -1.38 14.21 -6.22
CA TYR A 357 -0.79 12.89 -6.01
C TYR A 357 -1.49 11.82 -6.86
N ASN A 358 -2.82 11.89 -6.92
CA ASN A 358 -3.62 11.00 -7.76
C ASN A 358 -3.33 11.20 -9.27
N ASP A 359 -3.19 12.45 -9.73
CA ASP A 359 -2.79 12.76 -11.11
C ASP A 359 -1.41 12.17 -11.46
N ILE A 360 -0.43 12.26 -10.54
CA ILE A 360 0.88 11.61 -10.70
C ILE A 360 0.74 10.08 -10.86
N MET A 361 -0.21 9.46 -10.16
CA MET A 361 -0.45 8.02 -10.33
C MET A 361 -0.97 7.72 -11.74
N TYR A 362 -1.96 8.46 -12.24
CA TYR A 362 -2.44 8.31 -13.61
C TYR A 362 -1.32 8.48 -14.64
N ARG A 363 -0.45 9.48 -14.45
CA ARG A 363 0.77 9.66 -15.27
C ARG A 363 1.71 8.44 -15.20
N SER A 364 1.89 7.88 -14.02
CA SER A 364 2.74 6.70 -13.82
C SER A 364 2.17 5.47 -14.53
N LEU A 365 0.83 5.30 -14.52
CA LEU A 365 0.14 4.25 -15.26
C LEU A 365 0.24 4.47 -16.78
N ALA A 366 0.15 5.72 -17.25
CA ALA A 366 0.28 6.08 -18.67
C ALA A 366 1.63 5.71 -19.29
N GLY A 367 2.69 5.65 -18.48
CA GLY A 367 4.00 5.19 -18.92
C GLY A 367 4.06 3.69 -19.25
N GLN A 368 3.05 2.91 -18.84
CA GLN A 368 3.03 1.47 -19.07
C GLN A 368 2.62 1.16 -20.51
N ARG A 369 3.51 0.47 -21.25
CA ARG A 369 3.31 0.16 -22.68
C ARG A 369 2.62 -1.18 -22.95
N SER A 370 2.19 -1.92 -21.93
CA SER A 370 1.53 -3.21 -22.15
C SER A 370 0.08 -3.01 -22.62
N PRO A 371 -0.40 -3.83 -23.58
CA PRO A 371 -1.78 -3.77 -24.08
C PRO A 371 -2.82 -4.05 -23.00
N ASN A 372 -2.42 -4.75 -21.93
CA ASN A 372 -3.27 -5.11 -20.79
C ASN A 372 -2.90 -4.30 -19.54
N SER A 373 -2.35 -3.09 -19.72
CA SER A 373 -2.07 -2.20 -18.60
C SER A 373 -3.36 -1.67 -17.99
N VAL A 374 -3.32 -1.39 -16.70
CA VAL A 374 -4.41 -0.71 -15.97
C VAL A 374 -4.82 0.59 -16.67
N PHE A 375 -3.85 1.30 -17.25
CA PHE A 375 -4.10 2.50 -18.04
C PHE A 375 -5.04 2.29 -19.23
N LEU A 376 -4.84 1.22 -20.00
CA LEU A 376 -5.68 0.94 -21.17
C LEU A 376 -7.09 0.53 -20.76
N LEU A 377 -7.24 -0.24 -19.68
CA LEU A 377 -8.55 -0.60 -19.14
C LEU A 377 -9.30 0.63 -18.58
N LEU A 378 -8.59 1.52 -17.86
CA LEU A 378 -9.16 2.80 -17.42
C LEU A 378 -9.71 3.60 -18.61
N ARG A 379 -8.96 3.69 -19.71
CA ARG A 379 -9.38 4.38 -20.93
C ARG A 379 -10.53 3.68 -21.68
N ARG A 380 -10.57 2.35 -21.66
CA ARG A 380 -11.57 1.54 -22.36
C ARG A 380 -12.89 1.52 -21.61
N ASP A 381 -12.85 1.15 -20.33
CA ASP A 381 -14.03 0.76 -19.56
C ASP A 381 -14.56 1.90 -18.68
N HIS A 382 -13.71 2.86 -18.32
CA HIS A 382 -14.06 3.91 -17.36
C HIS A 382 -13.96 5.33 -17.93
N ARG A 383 -14.02 5.45 -19.27
CA ARG A 383 -13.85 6.73 -19.97
C ARG A 383 -14.84 7.80 -19.51
N GLN A 384 -16.11 7.41 -19.33
CA GLN A 384 -17.19 8.34 -18.99
C GLN A 384 -17.00 8.84 -17.55
N GLU A 385 -16.70 7.93 -16.63
CA GLU A 385 -16.43 8.20 -15.23
C GLU A 385 -15.23 9.14 -15.08
N LEU A 386 -14.14 8.87 -15.80
CA LEU A 386 -12.95 9.74 -15.82
C LEU A 386 -13.28 11.14 -16.36
N SER A 387 -14.11 11.24 -17.41
CA SER A 387 -14.56 12.54 -17.92
C SER A 387 -15.38 13.32 -16.88
N VAL A 388 -16.27 12.64 -16.15
CA VAL A 388 -17.06 13.25 -15.08
C VAL A 388 -16.16 13.69 -13.93
N MET A 389 -15.20 12.85 -13.52
CA MET A 389 -14.21 13.17 -12.49
C MET A 389 -13.36 14.38 -12.87
N ASN A 390 -12.89 14.46 -14.12
CA ASN A 390 -12.12 15.61 -14.57
C ASN A 390 -12.93 16.91 -14.51
N LYS A 391 -14.22 16.85 -14.87
CA LYS A 391 -15.12 17.99 -14.77
C LYS A 391 -15.30 18.41 -13.31
N ILE A 392 -15.60 17.48 -12.41
CA ILE A 392 -15.74 17.76 -10.96
C ILE A 392 -14.45 18.38 -10.42
N ALA A 393 -13.30 17.81 -10.73
CA ALA A 393 -12.00 18.32 -10.29
C ALA A 393 -11.73 19.74 -10.81
N SER A 394 -12.09 20.03 -12.06
CA SER A 394 -12.00 21.36 -12.66
C SER A 394 -12.94 22.37 -11.99
N ASP A 395 -14.18 21.96 -11.71
CA ASP A 395 -15.19 22.81 -11.03
C ASP A 395 -14.76 23.16 -9.59
N VAL A 396 -14.00 22.28 -8.94
CA VAL A 396 -13.41 22.48 -7.61
C VAL A 396 -12.08 23.27 -7.67
N GLY A 397 -11.60 23.63 -8.87
CA GLY A 397 -10.36 24.41 -9.07
C GLY A 397 -9.07 23.58 -8.98
N CYS A 398 -9.17 22.26 -9.04
CA CYS A 398 -8.04 21.33 -9.02
C CYS A 398 -8.09 20.37 -10.23
N PRO A 399 -7.98 20.86 -11.48
CA PRO A 399 -8.07 20.01 -12.65
C PRO A 399 -6.94 18.96 -12.67
N PHE A 400 -7.24 17.76 -13.17
CA PHE A 400 -6.19 16.79 -13.48
C PHE A 400 -5.43 17.24 -14.73
N PHE A 401 -4.11 17.17 -14.72
CA PHE A 401 -3.30 17.57 -15.88
C PHE A 401 -3.13 16.42 -16.87
N ASP A 402 -3.02 15.18 -16.39
CA ASP A 402 -2.78 14.01 -17.25
C ASP A 402 -4.02 13.17 -17.49
N LEU A 403 -5.03 13.24 -16.62
CA LEU A 403 -6.30 12.53 -16.84
C LEU A 403 -6.97 12.86 -18.18
N PRO A 404 -6.93 14.10 -18.71
CA PRO A 404 -7.40 14.40 -20.06
C PRO A 404 -6.77 13.55 -21.18
N ARG A 405 -5.51 13.11 -21.01
CA ARG A 405 -4.85 12.21 -21.99
C ARG A 405 -5.50 10.83 -22.02
N LEU A 406 -6.17 10.40 -20.95
CA LEU A 406 -6.86 9.11 -20.89
C LEU A 406 -8.09 9.04 -21.79
N TYR A 407 -8.79 10.15 -22.00
CA TYR A 407 -10.09 10.13 -22.70
C TYR A 407 -10.17 11.02 -23.94
N LEU A 408 -9.13 11.79 -24.28
CA LEU A 408 -9.13 12.65 -25.47
C LEU A 408 -8.48 12.00 -26.70
N GLU A 409 -7.53 11.07 -26.53
CA GLU A 409 -6.91 10.38 -27.65
C GLU A 409 -7.70 9.10 -27.99
N GLY A 410 -7.92 8.82 -29.28
CA GLY A 410 -8.41 7.55 -29.87
C GLY A 410 -9.94 7.30 -29.89
N PRO A 411 -10.42 6.46 -30.84
CA PRO A 411 -11.85 6.13 -30.97
C PRO A 411 -12.40 5.60 -29.65
N CYS A 412 -13.46 6.24 -29.16
CA CYS A 412 -14.29 5.73 -28.06
C CYS A 412 -14.72 4.31 -28.37
N GLY A 413 -14.73 3.46 -27.36
CA GLY A 413 -15.48 2.20 -27.25
C GLY A 413 -15.92 1.56 -28.55
N GLU A 414 -15.35 0.37 -28.83
CA GLU A 414 -15.88 -0.55 -29.81
C GLU A 414 -17.42 -0.61 -29.65
N ARG A 415 -18.18 -0.14 -30.66
CA ARG A 415 -19.64 -0.11 -30.54
C ARG A 415 -20.13 -1.55 -30.44
N THR A 416 -20.59 -1.93 -29.25
CA THR A 416 -21.18 -3.25 -28.98
C THR A 416 -22.40 -3.51 -29.86
N GLU A 417 -23.10 -2.44 -30.31
CA GLU A 417 -24.28 -2.51 -31.19
C GLU A 417 -24.04 -3.24 -32.53
N SER A 418 -22.79 -3.28 -33.02
CA SER A 418 -22.43 -3.99 -34.26
C SER A 418 -21.55 -5.22 -34.03
N CYS A 419 -21.27 -5.57 -32.77
CA CYS A 419 -20.43 -6.71 -32.43
C CYS A 419 -21.23 -8.01 -32.51
N PRO A 420 -20.73 -9.05 -33.21
CA PRO A 420 -21.31 -10.38 -33.13
C PRO A 420 -21.44 -10.86 -31.68
N GLU A 421 -22.60 -11.41 -31.32
CA GLU A 421 -22.90 -11.85 -29.95
C GLU A 421 -21.89 -12.88 -29.43
N LYS A 422 -21.34 -13.73 -30.32
CA LYS A 422 -20.29 -14.71 -29.97
C LYS A 422 -18.98 -14.10 -29.45
N PHE A 423 -18.76 -12.81 -29.67
CA PHE A 423 -17.57 -12.08 -29.21
C PHE A 423 -17.83 -11.31 -27.90
N LEU A 424 -19.08 -11.27 -27.45
CA LEU A 424 -19.45 -10.61 -26.22
C LEU A 424 -19.31 -11.56 -25.03
N ASP A 425 -18.81 -11.03 -23.93
CA ASP A 425 -18.78 -11.70 -22.65
C ASP A 425 -20.22 -11.94 -22.17
N SER A 426 -20.53 -13.18 -21.80
CA SER A 426 -21.89 -13.55 -21.38
C SER A 426 -22.38 -12.88 -20.10
N VAL A 427 -21.47 -12.36 -19.26
CA VAL A 427 -21.76 -11.65 -18.01
C VAL A 427 -21.74 -10.13 -18.23
N THR A 428 -20.66 -9.60 -18.81
CA THR A 428 -20.46 -8.14 -18.90
C THR A 428 -21.03 -7.52 -20.17
N GLN A 429 -21.36 -8.35 -21.18
CA GLN A 429 -21.82 -7.91 -22.50
C GLN A 429 -20.82 -6.99 -23.22
N ALA A 430 -19.56 -6.99 -22.79
CA ALA A 430 -18.45 -6.29 -23.43
C ALA A 430 -17.72 -7.23 -24.40
N VAL A 431 -17.03 -6.67 -25.40
CA VAL A 431 -16.22 -7.47 -26.33
C VAL A 431 -15.06 -8.12 -25.58
N MET A 432 -14.95 -9.44 -25.64
CA MET A 432 -13.89 -10.20 -24.96
C MET A 432 -12.50 -9.88 -25.54
N GLU A 433 -11.47 -9.96 -24.71
CA GLU A 433 -10.06 -9.89 -25.12
C GLU A 433 -9.38 -11.26 -25.05
N ALA A 434 -9.75 -12.07 -24.07
CA ALA A 434 -9.21 -13.39 -23.84
C ALA A 434 -10.37 -14.33 -23.46
N PRO A 435 -11.10 -14.87 -24.46
CA PRO A 435 -12.26 -15.70 -24.21
C PRO A 435 -11.91 -17.02 -23.50
N VAL A 436 -12.73 -17.38 -22.52
CA VAL A 436 -12.64 -18.58 -21.70
C VAL A 436 -13.99 -19.28 -21.64
N LEU A 437 -14.03 -20.57 -21.95
CA LEU A 437 -15.19 -21.42 -21.83
C LEU A 437 -15.35 -21.94 -20.40
N LEU A 438 -16.52 -21.75 -19.80
CA LEU A 438 -16.92 -22.41 -18.55
C LEU A 438 -17.54 -23.77 -18.88
N HIS A 439 -16.93 -24.87 -18.44
CA HIS A 439 -17.39 -26.23 -18.76
C HIS A 439 -18.71 -26.59 -18.08
N SER A 440 -19.05 -25.96 -16.96
CA SER A 440 -20.28 -26.15 -16.18
C SER A 440 -21.51 -25.63 -16.93
N SER A 441 -21.49 -24.35 -17.33
CA SER A 441 -22.60 -23.69 -18.04
C SER A 441 -22.49 -23.75 -19.56
N LYS A 442 -21.32 -24.10 -20.10
CA LYS A 442 -20.96 -23.98 -21.53
C LYS A 442 -21.00 -22.54 -22.05
N MET A 443 -21.00 -21.56 -21.15
CA MET A 443 -20.95 -20.14 -21.50
C MET A 443 -19.51 -19.69 -21.69
N VAL A 444 -19.30 -18.72 -22.58
CA VAL A 444 -17.99 -18.07 -22.78
C VAL A 444 -17.98 -16.74 -22.03
N VAL A 445 -16.94 -16.52 -21.25
CA VAL A 445 -16.67 -15.29 -20.51
C VAL A 445 -15.27 -14.81 -20.85
N ASP A 446 -14.97 -13.54 -20.60
CA ASP A 446 -13.61 -13.03 -20.68
C ASP A 446 -12.76 -13.54 -19.50
N GLU A 447 -11.46 -13.70 -19.74
CA GLU A 447 -10.49 -14.07 -18.71
C GLU A 447 -10.52 -13.09 -17.53
N SER A 448 -10.74 -11.80 -17.78
CA SER A 448 -10.85 -10.79 -16.72
C SER A 448 -12.08 -11.01 -15.83
N THR A 449 -13.24 -11.30 -16.45
CA THR A 449 -14.48 -11.69 -15.76
C THR A 449 -14.28 -12.97 -14.93
N LEU A 450 -13.63 -14.00 -15.50
CA LEU A 450 -13.34 -15.23 -14.78
C LEU A 450 -12.44 -14.98 -13.57
N ILE A 451 -11.36 -14.21 -13.73
CA ILE A 451 -10.45 -13.89 -12.62
C ILE A 451 -11.20 -13.14 -11.52
N HIS A 452 -12.01 -12.15 -11.87
CA HIS A 452 -12.84 -11.44 -10.89
C HIS A 452 -13.78 -12.38 -10.13
N LEU A 453 -14.45 -13.32 -10.82
CA LEU A 453 -15.29 -14.34 -10.19
C LEU A 453 -14.48 -15.22 -9.24
N LEU A 454 -13.33 -15.74 -9.68
CA LEU A 454 -12.46 -16.57 -8.84
C LEU A 454 -11.97 -15.83 -7.58
N LEU A 455 -11.74 -14.53 -7.68
CA LEU A 455 -11.31 -13.69 -6.56
C LEU A 455 -12.43 -13.40 -5.55
N THR A 456 -13.63 -13.10 -6.04
CA THR A 456 -14.76 -12.63 -5.20
C THR A 456 -15.68 -13.76 -4.73
N SER A 457 -16.09 -14.64 -5.65
CA SER A 457 -17.01 -15.74 -5.39
C SER A 457 -16.75 -16.84 -6.43
N PRO A 458 -15.98 -17.89 -6.08
CA PRO A 458 -15.53 -18.92 -7.02
C PRO A 458 -16.68 -19.89 -7.38
N SER A 459 -17.72 -19.37 -8.01
CA SER A 459 -18.90 -20.09 -8.46
C SER A 459 -19.37 -19.54 -9.80
N ASP A 460 -19.79 -20.43 -10.68
CA ASP A 460 -20.30 -20.08 -12.00
C ASP A 460 -21.57 -19.21 -11.85
N PRO A 461 -21.64 -18.04 -12.49
CA PRO A 461 -22.77 -17.12 -12.31
C PRO A 461 -24.10 -17.67 -12.83
N PHE A 462 -24.08 -18.67 -13.72
CA PHE A 462 -25.27 -19.26 -14.34
C PHE A 462 -25.74 -20.52 -13.62
N THR A 463 -24.80 -21.37 -13.18
CA THR A 463 -25.12 -22.68 -12.57
C THR A 463 -24.92 -22.71 -11.05
N ARG A 464 -24.20 -21.73 -10.49
CA ARG A 464 -23.73 -21.70 -9.10
C ARG A 464 -22.85 -22.89 -8.70
N CYS A 465 -22.34 -23.65 -9.67
CA CYS A 465 -21.35 -24.69 -9.42
C CYS A 465 -20.00 -24.07 -9.06
N PRO A 466 -19.19 -24.68 -8.18
CA PRO A 466 -17.84 -24.21 -7.88
C PRO A 466 -16.97 -24.13 -9.14
N LEU A 467 -16.16 -23.07 -9.25
CA LEU A 467 -15.20 -22.87 -10.34
C LEU A 467 -13.83 -23.43 -9.94
N ASP A 468 -13.62 -24.73 -10.19
CA ASP A 468 -12.33 -25.38 -10.01
C ASP A 468 -11.43 -25.23 -11.25
N PRO A 469 -10.08 -25.36 -11.13
CA PRO A 469 -9.15 -25.19 -12.25
C PRO A 469 -9.42 -26.01 -13.52
N ASP A 470 -10.10 -27.15 -13.39
CA ASP A 470 -10.43 -28.03 -14.52
C ASP A 470 -11.81 -27.73 -15.14
N THR A 471 -12.55 -26.77 -14.57
CA THR A 471 -13.92 -26.40 -14.99
C THR A 471 -13.95 -25.28 -16.04
N TYR A 472 -12.81 -24.84 -16.54
CA TYR A 472 -12.73 -23.83 -17.60
C TYR A 472 -11.54 -24.04 -18.55
N SER A 473 -11.64 -23.53 -19.78
CA SER A 473 -10.57 -23.61 -20.79
C SER A 473 -10.52 -22.37 -21.68
N ARG A 474 -9.30 -21.89 -22.00
CA ARG A 474 -9.11 -20.77 -22.92
C ARG A 474 -9.52 -21.16 -24.34
N LEU A 475 -10.06 -20.20 -25.10
CA LEU A 475 -10.47 -20.37 -26.50
C LEU A 475 -9.58 -19.53 -27.44
N PRO A 476 -8.33 -19.95 -27.73
CA PRO A 476 -7.42 -19.15 -28.56
C PRO A 476 -7.96 -18.91 -29.97
N ASP A 477 -8.68 -19.87 -30.56
CA ASP A 477 -9.28 -19.70 -31.89
C ASP A 477 -10.32 -18.57 -31.90
N LEU A 478 -11.14 -18.47 -30.85
CA LEU A 478 -12.12 -17.38 -30.71
C LEU A 478 -11.42 -16.04 -30.44
N GLN A 479 -10.28 -16.07 -29.74
CA GLN A 479 -9.46 -14.89 -29.54
C GLN A 479 -8.93 -14.34 -30.87
N ASP A 480 -8.43 -15.22 -31.73
CA ASP A 480 -7.93 -14.86 -33.06
C ASP A 480 -9.05 -14.31 -33.96
N ASP A 481 -10.25 -14.92 -33.91
CA ASP A 481 -11.47 -14.42 -34.58
C ASP A 481 -11.81 -12.99 -34.14
N ILE A 482 -11.80 -12.73 -32.82
CA ILE A 482 -12.08 -11.40 -32.27
C ILE A 482 -11.03 -10.41 -32.77
N VAL A 483 -9.75 -10.76 -32.71
CA VAL A 483 -8.65 -9.90 -33.17
C VAL A 483 -8.75 -9.60 -34.66
N ALA A 484 -9.13 -10.58 -35.49
CA ALA A 484 -9.36 -10.38 -36.92
C ALA A 484 -10.53 -9.43 -37.17
N TRP A 485 -11.67 -9.66 -36.50
CA TRP A 485 -12.83 -8.78 -36.58
C TRP A 485 -12.52 -7.34 -36.16
N ARG A 486 -11.74 -7.13 -35.08
CA ARG A 486 -11.33 -5.79 -34.64
C ARG A 486 -10.49 -5.05 -35.69
N LYS A 487 -9.63 -5.78 -36.42
CA LYS A 487 -8.83 -5.19 -37.51
C LYS A 487 -9.73 -4.77 -38.67
N ASP A 488 -10.65 -5.63 -39.09
CA ASP A 488 -11.57 -5.35 -40.19
C ASP A 488 -12.52 -4.19 -39.87
N ALA A 489 -13.05 -4.14 -38.65
CA ALA A 489 -13.93 -3.07 -38.18
C ALA A 489 -13.24 -1.70 -38.21
N ARG A 490 -11.96 -1.63 -37.83
CA ARG A 490 -11.16 -0.40 -37.89
C ARG A 490 -10.94 0.07 -39.32
N VAL A 491 -10.62 -0.85 -40.24
CA VAL A 491 -10.45 -0.53 -41.66
C VAL A 491 -11.73 0.06 -42.25
N HIS A 492 -12.90 -0.52 -41.93
CA HIS A 492 -14.18 0.02 -42.39
C HIS A 492 -14.50 1.38 -41.79
N GLN A 493 -14.13 1.63 -40.53
CA GLN A 493 -14.34 2.92 -39.88
C GLN A 493 -13.47 4.03 -40.51
N ASP A 494 -12.21 3.72 -40.86
CA ASP A 494 -11.30 4.65 -41.53
C ASP A 494 -11.74 4.97 -42.97
N ILE A 495 -12.26 3.97 -43.70
CA ILE A 495 -12.84 4.16 -45.04
C ILE A 495 -14.12 5.03 -44.97
N SER A 496 -14.96 4.81 -43.97
CA SER A 496 -16.19 5.59 -43.75
C SER A 496 -15.89 7.06 -43.43
N ASN A 497 -14.90 7.30 -42.56
CA ASN A 497 -14.49 8.63 -42.15
C ASN A 497 -13.76 9.40 -43.28
N SER A 498 -12.95 8.71 -44.10
CA SER A 498 -12.28 9.32 -45.26
C SER A 498 -13.25 9.66 -46.40
N GLY A 499 -14.35 8.90 -46.56
CA GLY A 499 -15.42 9.22 -47.51
C GLY A 499 -16.24 10.47 -47.15
N GLN A 500 -16.43 10.77 -45.85
CA GLN A 500 -17.12 11.99 -45.40
C GLN A 500 -16.25 13.26 -45.45
N ALA A 501 -14.93 13.13 -45.24
CA ALA A 501 -14.00 14.26 -45.37
C ALA A 501 -13.96 14.83 -46.81
N ASN A 502 -14.09 13.98 -47.83
CA ASN A 502 -14.08 14.40 -49.23
C ASN A 502 -15.41 15.02 -49.72
N ASN A 503 -16.53 14.76 -49.03
CA ASN A 503 -17.83 15.38 -49.37
C ASN A 503 -18.03 16.79 -48.77
N THR A 504 -17.14 17.25 -47.90
CA THR A 504 -17.22 18.61 -47.31
C THR A 504 -16.43 19.64 -48.12
N VAL A 505 -15.48 19.22 -48.97
CA VAL A 505 -14.67 20.11 -49.83
C VAL A 505 -15.33 20.41 -51.18
N GLY A 506 -16.33 19.64 -51.60
CA GLY A 506 -17.02 19.79 -52.90
C GLY A 506 -18.19 20.79 -52.94
N LYS A 507 -18.50 21.50 -51.85
CA LYS A 507 -19.70 22.37 -51.76
C LYS A 507 -19.38 23.82 -51.37
N ALA A 508 -18.27 24.35 -51.88
CA ALA A 508 -17.89 25.76 -51.75
C ALA A 508 -17.26 26.30 -53.04
N ILE A 509 -17.97 26.20 -54.16
CA ILE A 509 -17.67 27.00 -55.36
C ILE A 509 -19.01 27.44 -55.95
N ASP A 510 -19.58 28.52 -55.41
CA ASP A 510 -20.26 29.53 -56.23
C ASP A 510 -20.46 30.83 -55.42
N GLY A 511 -20.11 31.98 -56.00
CA GLY A 511 -20.54 33.30 -55.52
C GLY A 511 -19.47 34.32 -55.12
N THR A 512 -18.92 35.03 -56.12
CA THR A 512 -18.74 36.52 -56.21
C THR A 512 -17.94 37.26 -55.11
N SER A 513 -16.73 37.76 -55.39
CA SER A 513 -16.37 39.08 -55.98
C SER A 513 -16.42 40.28 -55.00
N ASN A 514 -15.25 40.77 -54.54
CA ASN A 514 -14.66 42.07 -54.96
C ASN A 514 -13.50 42.55 -54.04
N ASP A 515 -12.41 42.96 -54.71
CA ASP A 515 -11.50 44.10 -54.46
C ASP A 515 -11.09 44.49 -53.03
N THR A 516 -9.79 44.48 -52.73
CA THR A 516 -8.94 45.69 -52.92
C THR A 516 -7.45 45.44 -52.71
N VAL A 517 -6.68 46.17 -53.51
CA VAL A 517 -5.23 46.29 -53.63
C VAL A 517 -4.57 46.84 -52.36
N ARG A 518 -3.42 46.28 -51.95
CA ARG A 518 -2.22 47.06 -51.59
C ARG A 518 -0.94 46.23 -51.56
N THR A 519 0.07 46.81 -52.19
CA THR A 519 1.46 46.40 -52.32
C THR A 519 2.21 46.60 -50.99
N ASP A 520 3.28 45.83 -50.75
CA ASP A 520 4.66 46.33 -50.55
C ASP A 520 5.54 45.18 -50.00
N VAL A 521 6.50 44.67 -50.80
CA VAL A 521 7.96 44.95 -50.77
C VAL A 521 8.72 44.12 -49.70
N ASP A 522 9.29 43.00 -50.14
CA ASP A 522 10.54 42.38 -49.61
C ASP A 522 11.74 43.33 -49.87
N PRO A 523 12.91 43.28 -49.17
CA PRO A 523 13.77 42.09 -48.98
C PRO A 523 14.76 42.18 -47.77
N PRO A 524 15.97 41.55 -47.74
CA PRO A 524 16.39 40.17 -48.07
C PRO A 524 17.09 39.45 -46.90
N LEU A 525 17.31 38.14 -47.08
CA LEU A 525 18.31 37.30 -46.43
C LEU A 525 19.72 37.62 -46.97
N ASP A 526 20.74 37.58 -46.11
CA ASP A 526 22.11 37.18 -46.49
C ASP A 526 22.94 36.70 -45.28
N ASP A 527 23.79 35.72 -45.60
CA ASP A 527 24.73 34.94 -44.80
C ASP A 527 25.84 35.75 -44.11
N ILE A 528 26.32 35.31 -42.93
CA ILE A 528 27.77 35.34 -42.59
C ILE A 528 28.15 34.13 -41.71
N VAL A 529 29.20 33.45 -42.17
CA VAL A 529 29.98 32.33 -41.61
C VAL A 529 31.14 32.85 -40.73
N ASN A 530 31.48 32.11 -39.66
CA ASN A 530 32.74 31.97 -38.88
C ASN A 530 33.62 33.21 -38.57
N ASP A 531 34.12 33.34 -37.33
CA ASP A 531 35.35 32.66 -36.88
C ASP A 531 35.70 32.93 -35.40
N SER A 532 36.47 31.97 -34.89
CA SER A 532 37.15 31.70 -33.62
C SER A 532 37.85 32.83 -32.83
N GLY A 533 38.13 32.54 -31.54
CA GLY A 533 39.16 33.26 -30.78
C GLY A 533 39.19 33.15 -29.25
N SER A 534 39.46 31.96 -28.69
CA SER A 534 40.43 31.67 -27.60
C SER A 534 40.67 32.61 -26.38
N ASN A 535 40.50 32.07 -25.16
CA ASN A 535 41.52 31.94 -24.06
C ASN A 535 40.86 31.25 -22.84
N SER A 536 41.25 30.09 -22.29
CA SER A 536 42.51 29.51 -21.79
C SER A 536 42.98 30.03 -20.40
N GLY A 537 43.21 29.10 -19.46
CA GLY A 537 43.86 29.31 -18.16
C GLY A 537 43.26 28.50 -16.98
N ARG A 538 43.46 27.17 -16.90
CA ARG A 538 44.47 26.44 -16.08
C ARG A 538 44.32 26.54 -14.54
N SER A 539 44.11 25.40 -13.88
CA SER A 539 45.16 24.78 -13.03
C SER A 539 44.82 23.33 -12.67
N SER A 540 45.78 22.45 -12.96
CA SER A 540 45.89 21.03 -12.67
C SER A 540 46.51 20.77 -11.29
N GLY A 541 46.17 19.64 -10.67
CA GLY A 541 46.96 19.00 -9.62
C GLY A 541 46.86 17.48 -9.74
N ARG A 542 47.91 16.85 -10.27
CA ARG A 542 48.15 15.39 -10.33
C ARG A 542 48.85 14.94 -9.03
N GLY A 543 48.60 13.70 -8.64
CA GLY A 543 49.46 12.92 -7.74
C GLY A 543 49.24 11.43 -8.01
N ASP A 544 50.28 10.77 -8.52
CA ASP A 544 50.32 9.39 -9.01
C ASP A 544 50.56 8.34 -7.90
N SER A 545 50.09 7.12 -8.20
CA SER A 545 50.73 5.79 -8.04
C SER A 545 51.29 5.26 -6.70
N SER A 546 50.82 4.06 -6.33
CA SER A 546 51.59 2.87 -5.87
C SER A 546 50.60 1.71 -5.64
N SER A 547 50.51 0.70 -6.51
CA SER A 547 51.28 -0.57 -6.56
C SER A 547 51.02 -1.59 -5.42
N GLU A 548 50.51 -2.75 -5.86
CA GLU A 548 50.87 -4.13 -5.47
C GLU A 548 50.47 -4.78 -4.10
N SER A 549 49.80 -5.94 -4.26
CA SER A 549 49.91 -7.22 -3.54
C SER A 549 49.64 -7.31 -2.03
N GLN A 550 48.51 -7.95 -1.66
CA GLN A 550 48.42 -9.32 -1.13
C GLN A 550 46.96 -9.78 -1.06
#